data_AF-Q7VF37-F1
#
_entry.id   AF-Q7VF37-F1
#
_cell.length_a   1.000
_cell.length_b   1.000
_cell.length_c   1.000
_cell.angle_alpha   90.00
_cell.angle_beta   90.00
_cell.angle_gamma   90.00
#
_symmetry.space_group_name_H-M   'P 1'
#
loop_
_entity.id
_entity.type
_entity.pdbx_description
1 polymer ?
#
loop_
_entity_poly.entity_id
_entity_poly.type
_entity_poly.pdbx_seq_one_letter_code
_entity_poly.pdbx_strand_id
1 'polypeptide(L)'
;MSWHYAGAEINGSTTLQSSSKIEYLLGYYYIINQKSNYRFRDVGVISDFTGTNYMIKASLAYVSNFNQSMGYYVRGIYKYQNFAASEMSNNLNYPATQNFQVLAEVGLEF
;
A
#
# COMPACT_ATOMS: atom_id res chain seq x y z
N MET A 1 -9.34 0.99 -13.61
CA MET A 1 -7.86 1.01 -13.75
C MET A 1 -7.29 0.02 -12.75
N SER A 2 -6.31 -0.80 -13.15
CA SER A 2 -5.66 -1.76 -12.25
C SER A 2 -4.20 -1.37 -12.08
N TRP A 3 -3.71 -1.36 -10.84
CA TRP A 3 -2.30 -1.18 -10.53
C TRP A 3 -1.66 -2.56 -10.40
N HIS A 4 -0.62 -2.81 -11.18
CA HIS A 4 0.14 -4.04 -11.07
C HIS A 4 1.39 -3.79 -10.25
N TYR A 5 1.55 -4.55 -9.18
CA TYR A 5 2.72 -4.54 -8.33
C TYR A 5 3.15 -5.98 -8.06
N ALA A 6 4.44 -6.19 -7.88
CA ALA A 6 4.99 -7.43 -7.34
C ALA A 6 5.88 -7.08 -6.17
N GLY A 7 5.88 -7.91 -5.14
CA GLY A 7 6.61 -7.62 -3.92
C GLY A 7 6.74 -8.84 -3.04
N ALA A 8 7.43 -8.64 -1.93
CA ALA A 8 7.52 -9.60 -0.86
C ALA A 8 6.88 -9.00 0.39
N GLU A 9 6.19 -9.85 1.13
CA GLU A 9 5.59 -9.51 2.42
C GLU A 9 6.11 -10.47 3.48
N ILE A 10 6.43 -9.92 4.64
CA ILE A 10 6.65 -10.66 5.87
C ILE A 10 5.44 -10.40 6.75
N ASN A 11 4.63 -11.42 6.98
CA ASN A 11 3.52 -11.40 7.92
C ASN A 11 3.80 -12.36 9.07
N GLY A 12 3.34 -12.00 10.26
CA GLY A 12 3.49 -12.84 11.44
C GLY A 12 2.54 -12.44 12.55
N SER A 13 2.46 -13.30 13.56
CA SER A 13 1.72 -13.01 14.77
C SER A 13 2.45 -13.53 15.99
N THR A 14 2.22 -12.86 17.12
CA THR A 14 2.72 -13.28 18.44
C THR A 14 1.53 -13.33 19.39
N THR A 15 1.24 -14.54 19.88
CA THR A 15 0.20 -14.74 20.90
C THR A 15 0.66 -14.19 22.24
N LEU A 16 -0.19 -13.42 22.89
CA LEU A 16 0.03 -12.90 24.23
C LEU A 16 -0.55 -13.88 25.27
N GLN A 17 -0.21 -13.68 26.54
CA GLN A 17 -0.92 -14.36 27.62
C GLN A 17 -2.31 -13.72 27.74
N SER A 18 -3.38 -14.52 27.79
CA SER A 18 -4.79 -14.17 27.46
C SER A 18 -5.04 -14.13 25.95
N SER A 19 -6.22 -14.60 25.49
CA SER A 19 -6.68 -14.84 24.11
C SER A 19 -6.53 -13.68 23.10
N SER A 20 -5.35 -13.09 23.04
CA SER A 20 -4.98 -11.90 22.31
C SER A 20 -3.70 -12.18 21.54
N LYS A 21 -3.54 -11.52 20.39
CA LYS A 21 -2.36 -11.63 19.54
C LYS A 21 -1.99 -10.26 19.02
N ILE A 22 -0.70 -10.08 18.77
CA ILE A 22 -0.20 -8.97 17.96
C ILE A 22 0.04 -9.53 16.56
N GLU A 23 -0.55 -8.93 15.55
CA GLU A 23 -0.25 -9.24 14.15
C GLU A 23 0.62 -8.12 13.56
N TYR A 24 1.61 -8.49 12.76
CA TYR A 24 2.44 -7.53 12.07
C TYR A 24 2.61 -7.93 10.61
N LEU A 25 2.75 -6.92 9.76
CA LEU A 25 3.05 -7.07 8.35
C LEU A 25 4.07 -6.00 7.95
N LEU A 26 5.09 -6.40 7.20
CA LEU A 26 5.99 -5.50 6.51
C LEU A 26 6.14 -5.99 5.06
N GLY A 27 5.82 -5.12 4.11
CA GLY A 27 5.86 -5.42 2.69
C GLY A 27 6.63 -4.39 1.90
N TYR A 28 7.37 -4.86 0.91
CA TYR A 28 8.02 -4.05 -0.10
C TYR A 28 7.53 -4.48 -1.48
N TYR A 29 7.06 -3.52 -2.28
CA TYR A 29 6.47 -3.79 -3.58
C TYR A 29 7.09 -2.89 -4.64
N TYR A 30 7.49 -3.49 -5.74
CA TYR A 30 7.82 -2.81 -6.97
C TYR A 30 6.55 -2.65 -7.81
N ILE A 31 6.32 -1.45 -8.34
CA ILE A 31 5.14 -1.13 -9.13
C ILE A 31 5.51 -1.29 -10.61
N ILE A 32 5.09 -2.42 -11.20
CA ILE A 32 5.56 -2.93 -12.51
C ILE A 32 4.93 -2.19 -13.69
N ASN A 33 3.68 -1.73 -13.54
CA ASN A 33 2.96 -1.17 -14.66
C ASN A 33 2.08 -0.01 -14.21
N GLN A 34 2.64 1.18 -14.29
CA GLN A 34 1.84 2.39 -14.34
C GLN A 34 1.71 2.80 -15.80
N LYS A 35 0.77 2.23 -16.55
CA LYS A 35 0.24 2.98 -17.68
C LYS A 35 -0.49 4.17 -17.08
N SER A 36 0.21 5.29 -16.91
CA SER A 36 -0.45 6.56 -16.64
C SER A 36 -1.27 6.89 -17.87
N ASN A 37 -2.52 6.42 -17.90
CA ASN A 37 -3.49 7.03 -18.79
C ASN A 37 -3.92 8.36 -18.16
N TYR A 38 -2.97 9.28 -17.96
CA TYR A 38 -3.29 10.69 -18.08
C TYR A 38 -3.62 10.92 -19.56
N ARG A 39 -4.79 10.43 -19.99
CA ARG A 39 -5.39 10.79 -21.27
C ARG A 39 -5.87 12.22 -21.08
N PHE A 40 -4.99 13.18 -21.34
CA PHE A 40 -5.44 14.54 -21.61
C PHE A 40 -6.37 14.44 -22.82
N ARG A 41 -7.63 14.85 -22.60
CA ARG A 41 -8.79 14.59 -23.46
C ARG A 41 -8.62 15.08 -24.90
N ASP A 42 -7.59 15.88 -25.18
CA ASP A 42 -7.40 16.58 -26.46
C ASP A 42 -6.15 16.19 -27.28
N VAL A 43 -5.23 15.33 -26.81
CA VAL A 43 -3.92 15.20 -27.51
C VAL A 43 -3.41 13.78 -27.79
N GLY A 44 -4.11 12.73 -27.34
CA GLY A 44 -3.68 11.35 -27.66
C GLY A 44 -2.31 10.93 -27.10
N VAL A 45 -1.73 11.72 -26.19
CA VAL A 45 -0.40 11.49 -25.63
C VAL A 45 -0.48 10.43 -24.52
N ILE A 46 0.38 9.41 -24.61
CA ILE A 46 0.57 8.37 -23.60
C ILE A 46 1.75 8.80 -22.73
N SER A 47 1.57 8.78 -21.40
CA SER A 47 2.62 9.10 -20.43
C SER A 47 3.21 7.79 -19.91
N ASP A 48 4.45 7.51 -20.27
CA ASP A 48 5.21 6.39 -19.71
C ASP A 48 6.07 6.90 -18.55
N PHE A 49 6.02 6.24 -17.39
CA PHE A 49 6.88 6.62 -16.26
C PHE A 49 8.32 6.17 -16.53
N THR A 50 9.23 7.13 -16.58
CA THR A 50 10.67 6.91 -16.66
C THR A 50 11.26 6.74 -15.26
N GLY A 51 11.04 5.58 -14.63
CA GLY A 51 11.76 5.23 -13.40
C GLY A 51 11.17 4.13 -12.54
N THR A 52 11.91 3.80 -11.47
CA THR A 52 11.56 2.79 -10.48
C THR A 52 10.51 3.34 -9.52
N ASN A 53 9.35 2.68 -9.46
CA ASN A 53 8.26 3.02 -8.56
C ASN A 53 8.12 1.93 -7.50
N TYR A 54 7.99 2.30 -6.23
CA TYR A 54 7.90 1.32 -5.15
C TYR A 54 6.98 1.76 -4.01
N MET A 55 6.55 0.78 -3.22
CA MET A 55 5.71 0.97 -2.04
C MET A 55 6.30 0.19 -0.87
N ILE A 56 6.28 0.82 0.30
CA ILE A 56 6.51 0.16 1.59
C ILE A 56 5.17 0.17 2.34
N LYS A 57 4.74 -0.99 2.83
CA LYS A 57 3.55 -1.13 3.67
C LYS A 57 3.98 -1.75 4.99
N ALA A 58 3.63 -1.12 6.09
CA ALA A 58 3.76 -1.70 7.41
C ALA A 58 2.39 -1.70 8.09
N SER A 59 2.07 -2.74 8.85
CA SER A 59 0.92 -2.70 9.74
C SER A 59 1.20 -3.42 11.03
N LEU A 60 0.61 -2.92 12.11
CA LEU A 60 0.60 -3.55 13.43
C LEU A 60 -0.85 -3.60 13.90
N ALA A 61 -1.31 -4.77 14.31
CA ALA A 61 -2.64 -4.96 14.86
C ALA A 61 -2.56 -5.59 16.25
N TYR A 62 -3.38 -5.07 17.16
CA TYR A 62 -3.75 -5.78 18.38
C TYR A 62 -5.09 -6.44 18.14
N VAL A 63 -5.18 -7.73 18.42
CA VAL A 63 -6.38 -8.53 18.28
C VAL A 63 -6.67 -9.20 19.61
N SER A 64 -7.92 -9.17 20.05
CA SER A 64 -8.35 -9.80 21.29
C SER A 64 -9.69 -10.49 21.12
N ASN A 65 -9.75 -11.75 21.56
CA ASN A 65 -10.94 -12.57 21.48
C ASN A 65 -11.76 -12.42 22.76
N PHE A 66 -13.03 -12.06 22.62
CA PHE A 66 -13.99 -12.07 23.73
C PHE A 66 -14.36 -13.51 24.12
N ASN A 67 -14.52 -14.39 23.12
CA ASN A 67 -14.80 -15.81 23.28
C ASN A 67 -14.22 -16.61 22.08
N GLN A 68 -14.57 -17.88 21.92
CA GLN A 68 -14.04 -18.71 20.81
C GLN A 68 -14.55 -18.32 19.41
N SER A 69 -15.50 -17.39 19.30
CA SER A 69 -16.23 -17.08 18.06
C SER A 69 -16.38 -15.58 17.77
N MET A 70 -15.82 -14.72 18.63
CA MET A 70 -15.94 -13.29 18.47
C MET A 70 -14.76 -12.58 19.13
N GLY A 71 -14.16 -11.64 18.39
CA GLY A 71 -13.07 -10.80 18.86
C GLY A 71 -13.17 -9.40 18.27
N TYR A 72 -12.24 -8.55 18.67
CA TYR A 72 -12.03 -7.24 18.06
C TYR A 72 -10.57 -7.07 17.68
N TYR A 73 -10.33 -6.18 16.72
CA TYR A 73 -8.98 -5.75 16.38
C TYR A 73 -8.89 -4.24 16.23
N VAL A 74 -7.70 -3.73 16.52
CA VAL A 74 -7.26 -2.37 16.23
C VAL A 74 -5.98 -2.48 15.43
N ARG A 75 -5.95 -1.93 14.22
CA ARG A 75 -4.83 -2.02 13.28
C ARG A 75 -4.36 -0.65 12.84
N GLY A 76 -3.09 -0.35 13.08
CA GLY A 76 -2.40 0.76 12.45
C GLY A 76 -1.77 0.32 11.14
N ILE A 77 -1.99 1.07 10.06
CA ILE A 77 -1.44 0.81 8.73
C ILE A 77 -0.64 2.04 8.30
N TYR A 78 0.62 1.84 8.00
CA TYR A 78 1.50 2.83 7.40
C TYR A 78 1.80 2.42 5.95
N LYS A 79 1.67 3.36 5.03
CA LYS A 79 2.00 3.17 3.63
C LYS A 79 2.83 4.34 3.13
N TYR A 80 3.98 4.02 2.57
CA TYR A 80 4.83 4.96 1.86
C TYR A 80 4.91 4.54 0.40
N GLN A 81 4.70 5.49 -0.51
CA GLN A 81 4.79 5.26 -1.94
C GLN A 81 5.74 6.29 -2.53
N ASN A 82 6.67 5.81 -3.34
CA ASN A 82 7.60 6.64 -4.09
C ASN A 82 7.34 6.42 -5.58
N PHE A 83 7.02 7.52 -6.25
CA PHE A 83 6.77 7.57 -7.67
C PHE A 83 7.85 8.40 -8.34
N ALA A 84 8.54 7.80 -9.30
CA ALA A 84 9.52 8.49 -10.12
C ALA A 84 8.85 9.56 -10.99
N ALA A 85 9.64 10.55 -11.41
CA ALA A 85 9.18 11.50 -12.41
C ALA A 85 8.84 10.77 -13.72
N SER A 86 7.88 11.31 -14.48
CA SER A 86 7.54 10.78 -15.81
C SER A 86 7.73 11.85 -16.87
N GLU A 87 8.36 11.49 -17.98
CA GLU A 87 8.47 12.35 -19.15
C GLU A 87 7.31 12.07 -20.11
N MET A 88 6.55 13.11 -20.46
CA MET A 88 5.57 13.03 -21.55
C MET A 88 6.23 13.43 -22.87
N SER A 89 5.74 12.87 -23.99
CA SER A 89 6.27 13.14 -25.34
C SER A 89 6.24 14.62 -25.79
N ASN A 90 5.59 15.53 -25.05
CA ASN A 90 5.45 16.96 -25.37
C ASN A 90 6.15 17.88 -24.34
N ASN A 91 7.26 17.47 -23.73
CA ASN A 91 8.02 18.25 -22.73
C ASN A 91 7.24 18.62 -21.44
N LEU A 92 6.10 17.97 -21.19
CA LEU A 92 5.38 18.06 -19.93
C LEU A 92 5.92 16.96 -19.00
N ASN A 93 6.53 17.36 -17.90
CA ASN A 93 7.08 16.41 -16.92
C ASN A 93 6.14 16.33 -15.73
N TYR A 94 5.76 15.12 -15.33
CA TYR A 94 5.11 14.93 -14.04
C TYR A 94 6.21 14.74 -13.00
N PRO A 95 6.25 15.57 -11.94
CA PRO A 95 7.33 15.49 -10.96
C PRO A 95 7.25 14.19 -10.16
N ALA A 96 8.41 13.75 -9.68
CA ALA A 96 8.49 12.66 -8.72
C ALA A 96 7.61 12.98 -7.51
N THR A 97 6.80 12.02 -7.09
CA THR A 97 5.81 12.21 -6.01
C THR A 97 6.05 11.19 -4.91
N GLN A 98 6.00 11.68 -3.67
CA GLN A 98 6.00 10.83 -2.49
C GLN A 98 4.63 10.91 -1.83
N ASN A 99 4.05 9.77 -1.49
CA ASN A 99 2.78 9.70 -0.78
C ASN A 99 2.98 8.96 0.54
N PHE A 100 2.49 9.57 1.62
CA PHE A 100 2.52 9.01 2.96
C PHE A 100 1.08 8.87 3.43
N GLN A 101 0.68 7.66 3.82
CA GLN A 101 -0.65 7.36 4.33
C GLN A 101 -0.53 6.67 5.68
N VAL A 102 -1.28 7.19 6.65
CA VAL A 102 -1.47 6.58 7.96
C VAL A 102 -2.96 6.31 8.10
N LEU A 103 -3.32 5.05 8.35
CA LEU A 103 -4.69 4.62 8.55
C LEU A 103 -4.79 3.89 9.89
N ALA A 104 -5.91 4.10 10.56
CA ALA A 104 -6.34 3.30 11.69
C ALA A 104 -7.60 2.53 11.28
N GLU A 105 -7.59 1.23 11.46
CA GLU A 105 -8.71 0.33 11.17
C GLU A 105 -9.14 -0.33 12.49
N VAL A 106 -10.44 -0.38 12.73
CA VAL A 106 -11.03 -1.08 13.85
C VAL A 106 -12.13 -1.98 13.33
N GLY A 107 -12.25 -3.19 13.88
CA GLY A 107 -13.24 -4.13 13.42
C GLY A 107 -13.49 -5.27 14.39
N LEU A 108 -14.47 -6.09 14.03
CA LEU A 108 -14.85 -7.32 14.72
C LEU A 108 -14.35 -8.52 13.91
N GLU A 109 -13.89 -9.57 14.59
CA GLU A 109 -13.48 -10.85 14.02
C GLU A 109 -14.52 -11.90 14.44
N PHE A 110 -15.02 -12.70 13.50
CA PHE A 110 -16.05 -13.73 13.69
C PHE A 110 -15.56 -15.08 13.19
#